data_AF-A0A4E0QRP6-F1
#
_entry.id   AF-A0A4E0QRP6-F1
#
_cell.length_a   1.000
_cell.length_b   1.000
_cell.length_c   1.000
_cell.angle_alpha   90.00
_cell.angle_beta   90.00
_cell.angle_gamma   90.00
#
_symmetry.space_group_name_H-M   'P 1'
#
loop_
_entity.id
_entity.type
_entity.pdbx_description
1 polymer ?
#
loop_
_entity_poly.entity_id
_entity_poly.type
_entity_poly.pdbx_seq_one_letter_code
_entity_poly.pdbx_strand_id
1 'polypeptide(L)'
;MERDTITKKTEYAQAGVKEYYILDSHRERTQFFRLNKARGVYTPIKPLKGGIIKSKVLPGFQFRFEDLFNKPSPDEMINDKVYQDFVLPAYAKANQRADLLAARLRSLGVDPDQIH
;
A
#
# COMPACT_ATOMS: atom_id res chain seq x y z
N MET A 1 -6.54 13.95 26.41
CA MET A 1 -6.24 13.74 24.98
C MET A 1 -7.37 13.03 24.21
N GLU A 2 -8.57 12.83 24.77
CA GLU A 2 -9.70 12.18 24.06
C GLU A 2 -10.59 13.15 23.25
N ARG A 3 -10.49 14.46 23.49
CA ARG A 3 -11.32 15.46 22.78
C ARG A 3 -10.86 15.77 21.35
N ASP A 4 -9.58 15.57 21.04
CA ASP A 4 -9.02 15.96 19.73
C ASP A 4 -9.46 15.04 18.58
N THR A 5 -9.58 13.74 18.83
CA THR A 5 -9.87 12.75 17.77
C THR A 5 -11.35 12.68 17.41
N ILE A 6 -12.24 12.94 18.38
CA ILE A 6 -13.70 12.84 18.20
C ILE A 6 -14.23 14.08 17.49
N THR A 7 -13.80 15.28 17.88
CA THR A 7 -14.26 16.53 17.26
C THR A 7 -13.83 16.60 15.79
N LYS A 8 -12.56 16.28 15.50
CA LYS A 8 -12.03 16.24 14.12
C LYS A 8 -12.75 15.24 13.22
N LYS A 9 -13.18 14.10 13.77
CA LYS A 9 -13.89 13.08 12.98
C LYS A 9 -15.25 13.58 12.47
N THR A 10 -15.98 14.37 13.25
CA THR A 10 -17.24 14.97 12.81
C THR A 10 -17.00 16.07 11.78
N GLU A 11 -16.00 16.92 12.01
CA GLU A 11 -15.63 18.00 11.09
C GLU A 11 -15.20 17.46 9.71
N TYR A 12 -14.35 16.42 9.67
CA TYR A 12 -13.93 15.80 8.41
C TYR A 12 -15.09 15.12 7.67
N ALA A 13 -16.06 14.54 8.41
CA ALA A 13 -17.24 13.97 7.80
C ALA A 13 -18.12 15.06 7.14
N GLN A 14 -18.32 16.18 7.84
CA GLN A 14 -19.05 17.34 7.33
C GLN A 14 -18.34 17.99 6.13
N ALA A 15 -17.01 18.04 6.15
CA ALA A 15 -16.19 18.51 5.03
C ALA A 15 -16.15 17.52 3.85
N GLY A 16 -16.75 16.33 3.97
CA GLY A 16 -16.86 15.36 2.87
C GLY A 16 -15.59 14.54 2.61
N VAL A 17 -14.66 14.47 3.56
CA VAL A 17 -13.43 13.68 3.42
C VAL A 17 -13.80 12.20 3.32
N LYS A 18 -13.57 11.60 2.15
CA LYS A 18 -14.10 10.27 1.80
C LYS A 18 -13.48 9.13 2.61
N GLU A 19 -12.21 9.24 2.97
CA GLU A 19 -11.48 8.27 3.79
C GLU A 19 -10.59 8.99 4.80
N TYR A 20 -10.54 8.48 6.03
CA TYR A 20 -9.79 9.08 7.13
C TYR A 20 -9.01 7.99 7.87
N TYR A 21 -7.68 8.10 7.86
CA TYR A 21 -6.77 7.13 8.45
C TYR A 21 -6.07 7.76 9.64
N ILE A 22 -6.23 7.15 10.81
CA ILE A 22 -5.53 7.50 12.04
C ILE A 22 -4.40 6.50 12.15
N LEU A 23 -3.16 6.97 12.09
CA LEU A 23 -1.96 6.15 12.24
C LEU A 23 -1.33 6.45 13.60
N ASP A 24 -0.98 5.39 14.33
CA ASP A 24 -0.33 5.45 15.63
C ASP A 24 0.94 4.60 15.58
N SER A 25 2.04 5.08 16.15
CA SER A 25 3.34 4.38 16.10
C SER A 25 3.34 3.05 16.87
N HIS A 26 2.41 2.86 17.81
CA HIS A 26 2.32 1.70 18.69
C HIS A 26 1.11 0.81 18.41
N ARG A 27 0.48 0.93 17.23
CA ARG A 27 -0.65 0.10 16.75
C ARG A 27 -1.99 0.33 17.46
N GLU A 28 -1.97 0.59 18.76
CA GLU A 28 -3.15 0.64 19.65
C GLU A 28 -4.26 1.57 19.16
N ARG A 29 -3.90 2.69 18.54
CA ARG A 29 -4.86 3.70 18.07
C ARG A 29 -5.01 3.76 16.55
N THR A 30 -4.38 2.84 15.83
CA THR A 30 -4.45 2.85 14.36
C THR A 30 -5.83 2.41 13.89
N GLN A 31 -6.55 3.29 13.22
CA GLN A 31 -7.92 3.06 12.77
C GLN A 31 -8.16 3.67 11.39
N PHE A 32 -8.92 2.96 10.56
CA PHE A 32 -9.24 3.40 9.20
C PHE A 32 -10.75 3.57 9.07
N PHE A 33 -11.16 4.70 8.54
CA PHE A 33 -12.56 5.04 8.36
C PHE A 33 -12.86 5.43 6.92
N ARG A 34 -14.09 5.13 6.50
CA ARG A 34 -14.66 5.56 5.22
C ARG A 34 -15.97 6.30 5.47
N LEU A 35 -16.16 7.43 4.81
CA LEU A 35 -17.38 8.21 4.93
C LEU A 35 -18.51 7.46 4.22
N ASN A 36 -19.54 7.11 4.98
CA ASN A 36 -20.79 6.65 4.42
C ASN A 36 -21.62 7.88 4.03
N LYS A 37 -21.64 8.21 2.75
CA LYS A 37 -22.38 9.37 2.23
C LYS A 37 -23.88 9.33 2.56
N ALA A 38 -24.50 8.15 2.56
CA ALA A 38 -25.93 8.02 2.85
C ALA A 38 -26.26 8.32 4.31
N ARG A 39 -25.33 8.03 5.24
CA ARG A 39 -25.51 8.28 6.68
C ARG A 39 -24.80 9.52 7.20
N GLY A 40 -23.96 10.17 6.38
CA GLY A 40 -23.14 11.31 6.78
C GLY A 40 -22.09 11.01 7.86
N VAL A 41 -21.78 9.73 8.12
CA VAL A 41 -20.88 9.32 9.21
C VAL A 41 -19.80 8.35 8.74
N TYR A 42 -18.70 8.33 9.48
CA TYR A 42 -17.59 7.42 9.24
C TYR A 42 -17.85 6.00 9.72
N THR A 43 -17.64 5.03 8.84
CA THR A 43 -17.66 3.60 9.15
C THR A 43 -16.25 3.00 9.11
N PRO A 44 -15.88 2.10 10.05
CA PRO A 44 -14.59 1.44 10.01
C PRO A 44 -14.36 0.67 8.70
N ILE A 45 -13.14 0.74 8.17
CA ILE A 45 -12.70 -0.08 7.04
C ILE A 45 -12.21 -1.41 7.59
N LYS A 46 -12.88 -2.50 7.17
CA LYS A 46 -12.45 -3.85 7.50
C LYS A 46 -11.30 -4.27 6.57
N PRO A 47 -10.18 -4.79 7.10
CA PRO A 47 -9.15 -5.40 6.29
C PRO A 47 -9.70 -6.56 5.45
N LEU A 48 -9.16 -6.73 4.25
CA LEU A 48 -9.35 -7.92 3.43
C LEU A 48 -8.49 -9.08 3.98
N LYS A 49 -8.59 -10.25 3.33
CA LYS A 49 -7.73 -11.40 3.63
C LYS A 49 -6.25 -10.98 3.60
N GLY A 50 -5.48 -11.44 4.60
CA GLY A 50 -4.06 -11.08 4.74
C GLY A 50 -3.83 -9.69 5.36
N GLY A 51 -4.84 -9.08 5.97
CA GLY A 51 -4.69 -7.78 6.66
C GLY A 51 -4.56 -6.60 5.70
N ILE A 52 -5.00 -6.74 4.45
CA ILE A 52 -4.85 -5.72 3.41
C ILE A 52 -5.95 -4.66 3.56
N ILE A 53 -5.55 -3.41 3.75
CA ILE A 53 -6.42 -2.23 3.64
C ILE A 53 -6.39 -1.77 2.19
N LYS A 54 -7.57 -1.59 1.58
CA LYS A 54 -7.71 -1.11 0.20
C LYS A 54 -8.54 0.17 0.15
N SER A 55 -7.97 1.21 -0.43
CA SER A 55 -8.69 2.47 -0.66
C SER A 55 -9.74 2.28 -1.77
N LYS A 56 -10.92 2.88 -1.57
CA LYS A 56 -11.94 3.04 -2.61
C LYS A 56 -11.84 4.42 -3.28
N VAL A 57 -11.10 5.34 -2.68
CA VAL A 57 -10.94 6.72 -3.15
C VAL A 57 -9.74 6.82 -4.09
N LEU A 58 -8.68 6.07 -3.81
CA LEU A 58 -7.46 6.00 -4.59
C LEU A 58 -7.34 4.58 -5.19
N PRO A 59 -7.79 4.38 -6.44
CA PRO A 59 -7.65 3.09 -7.12
C PRO A 59 -6.18 2.64 -7.15
N GLY A 60 -5.92 1.38 -6.84
CA GLY A 60 -4.56 0.82 -6.75
C GLY A 60 -3.86 1.06 -5.42
N PHE A 61 -4.32 2.01 -4.59
CA PHE A 61 -3.73 2.22 -3.27
C PHE A 61 -4.21 1.19 -2.25
N GLN A 62 -3.28 0.36 -1.80
CA GLN A 62 -3.52 -0.69 -0.82
C GLN A 62 -2.24 -0.98 -0.03
N PHE A 63 -2.36 -1.49 1.18
CA PHE A 63 -1.23 -1.84 2.04
C PHE A 63 -1.65 -2.89 3.06
N ARG A 64 -0.71 -3.69 3.58
CA ARG A 64 -0.99 -4.53 4.74
C ARG A 64 -0.87 -3.71 6.00
N PHE A 65 -1.78 -3.94 6.93
CA PHE A 65 -1.77 -3.28 8.22
C PHE A 65 -0.44 -3.46 8.97
N GLU A 66 0.11 -4.68 8.96
CA GLU A 66 1.37 -5.01 9.65
C GLU A 66 2.58 -4.28 9.02
N ASP A 67 2.55 -3.99 7.72
CA ASP A 67 3.67 -3.35 7.02
C ASP A 67 3.84 -1.87 7.41
N LEU A 68 2.81 -1.25 8.02
CA LEU A 68 2.93 0.08 8.65
C LEU A 68 3.93 0.07 9.82
N PHE A 69 4.12 -1.08 10.46
CA PHE A 69 4.98 -1.26 11.64
C PHE A 69 6.28 -1.98 11.28
N ASN A 70 6.18 -3.04 10.47
CA ASN A 70 7.35 -3.82 10.03
C ASN A 70 8.26 -3.01 9.10
N LYS A 71 7.72 -2.04 8.36
CA LYS A 71 8.46 -1.18 7.42
C LYS A 71 9.37 -1.99 6.50
N PRO A 72 8.81 -2.87 5.66
CA PRO A 72 9.60 -3.63 4.70
C PRO A 72 10.38 -2.68 3.78
N SER A 73 11.54 -3.14 3.33
CA SER A 73 12.38 -2.39 2.41
C SER A 73 11.70 -2.23 1.03
N PRO A 74 12.05 -1.20 0.25
CA PRO A 74 11.52 -1.05 -1.10
C PRO A 74 11.74 -2.30 -1.98
N ASP A 75 12.87 -2.98 -1.84
CA ASP A 75 13.20 -4.20 -2.61
C ASP A 75 12.26 -5.38 -2.30
N GLU A 76 11.88 -5.55 -1.03
CA GLU A 76 10.87 -6.53 -0.61
C GLU A 76 9.48 -6.17 -1.16
N MET A 77 9.15 -4.87 -1.18
CA MET A 77 7.86 -4.39 -1.65
C MET A 77 7.70 -4.47 -3.18
N ILE A 78 8.76 -4.28 -3.96
CA ILE A 78 8.71 -4.30 -5.44
C ILE A 78 8.16 -5.62 -5.98
N ASN A 79 8.52 -6.74 -5.35
CA ASN A 79 8.13 -8.07 -5.77
C ASN A 79 6.82 -8.55 -5.13
N ASP A 80 6.23 -7.74 -4.26
CA ASP A 80 5.03 -8.08 -3.53
C ASP A 80 3.78 -7.68 -4.33
N LYS A 81 2.86 -8.62 -4.55
CA LYS A 81 1.59 -8.39 -5.28
C LYS A 81 0.73 -7.28 -4.68
N VAL A 82 0.89 -6.94 -3.40
CA VAL A 82 0.18 -5.84 -2.75
C VAL A 82 0.72 -4.48 -3.21
N TYR A 83 2.02 -4.38 -3.49
CA TYR A 83 2.75 -3.12 -3.67
C TYR A 83 3.29 -2.90 -5.09
N GLN A 84 3.49 -3.96 -5.87
CA GLN A 84 4.11 -3.95 -7.20
C GLN A 84 3.51 -2.93 -8.19
N ASP A 85 2.22 -2.59 -8.02
CA ASP A 85 1.50 -1.71 -8.95
C ASP A 85 1.82 -0.22 -8.71
N PHE A 86 2.38 0.15 -7.56
CA PHE A 86 2.69 1.54 -7.22
C PHE A 86 4.09 1.78 -6.62
N VAL A 87 4.78 0.75 -6.14
CA VAL A 87 6.18 0.88 -5.69
C VAL A 87 7.11 0.67 -6.88
N LEU A 88 7.72 1.77 -7.34
CA LEU A 88 8.74 1.80 -8.39
C LEU A 88 8.42 0.90 -9.61
N PRO A 89 7.24 1.05 -10.25
CA PRO A 89 6.78 0.13 -11.29
C PRO A 89 7.69 0.12 -12.53
N ALA A 90 8.39 1.22 -12.82
CA ALA A 90 9.37 1.27 -13.90
C ALA A 90 10.62 0.43 -13.59
N TYR A 91 11.07 0.42 -12.34
CA TYR A 91 12.19 -0.39 -11.87
C TYR A 91 11.87 -1.88 -11.93
N ALA A 92 10.68 -2.28 -11.46
CA ALA A 92 10.19 -3.66 -11.56
C ALA A 92 10.19 -4.17 -13.02
N LYS A 93 9.70 -3.35 -13.96
CA LYS A 93 9.71 -3.66 -15.40
C LYS A 93 11.12 -3.73 -15.99
N ALA A 94 12.03 -2.87 -15.53
CA ALA A 94 13.43 -2.90 -15.96
C ALA A 94 14.09 -4.20 -15.53
N ASN A 95 13.93 -4.61 -14.27
CA ASN A 95 14.47 -5.86 -13.74
C ASN A 95 13.91 -7.07 -14.50
N GLN A 96 12.59 -7.14 -14.72
CA GLN A 96 11.99 -8.23 -15.47
C GLN A 96 12.53 -8.32 -16.92
N ARG A 97 12.76 -7.19 -17.58
CA ARG A 97 13.36 -7.16 -18.93
C ARG A 97 14.81 -7.63 -18.91
N ALA A 98 15.58 -7.21 -17.91
CA ALA A 98 16.96 -7.65 -17.73
C ALA A 98 17.01 -9.17 -17.51
N ASP A 99 16.14 -9.71 -16.66
CA ASP A 99 16.05 -11.15 -16.40
C ASP A 99 15.69 -11.95 -17.66
N LEU A 100 14.71 -11.47 -18.44
CA LEU A 100 14.31 -12.10 -19.70
C LEU A 100 15.44 -12.06 -20.74
N LEU A 101 16.17 -10.95 -20.83
CA LEU A 101 17.31 -10.82 -21.73
C LEU A 101 18.45 -11.74 -21.30
N ALA A 102 18.76 -11.79 -20.00
CA ALA A 102 19.78 -12.67 -19.44
C ALA A 102 19.44 -14.15 -19.70
N ALA A 103 18.19 -14.56 -19.46
CA ALA A 103 17.71 -15.89 -19.79
C ALA A 103 17.83 -16.20 -21.30
N ARG A 104 17.53 -15.22 -22.15
CA ARG A 104 17.68 -15.36 -23.61
C ARG A 104 19.15 -15.50 -24.02
N LEU A 105 20.05 -14.68 -23.47
CA LEU A 105 21.49 -14.76 -23.75
C LEU A 105 22.07 -16.11 -23.32
N ARG A 106 21.71 -16.59 -22.12
CA ARG A 106 22.09 -17.93 -21.64
C ARG A 106 21.60 -19.03 -22.58
N SER A 107 20.37 -18.92 -23.10
CA SER A 107 19.85 -19.88 -24.10
C SER A 107 20.61 -19.87 -25.44
N LEU A 108 21.33 -18.78 -25.73
CA LEU A 108 22.19 -18.63 -26.90
C LEU A 108 23.66 -18.97 -26.60
N GLY A 109 23.95 -19.49 -25.40
CA GLY A 109 25.30 -19.86 -24.96
C GLY A 109 26.18 -18.69 -24.51
N VAL A 110 25.61 -17.50 -24.32
CA VAL A 110 26.31 -16.32 -23.80
C VAL A 110 25.99 -16.19 -22.31
N ASP A 111 27.01 -16.20 -21.45
CA ASP A 111 26.84 -15.94 -20.02
C ASP A 111 26.94 -14.43 -19.73
N PRO A 112 25.82 -13.75 -19.43
CA PRO A 112 25.82 -12.30 -19.17
C PRO A 112 26.59 -11.92 -17.90
N ASP A 113 26.83 -12.86 -16.99
CA ASP A 113 27.51 -12.58 -15.71
C ASP A 113 29.04 -12.72 -15.81
N GLN A 114 29.57 -13.16 -16.95
CA GLN A 114 31.01 -13.31 -17.22
C GLN A 114 31.60 -12.19 -18.10
N ILE A 115 30.79 -11.22 -18.53
CA ILE A 115 31.28 -10.07 -19.30
C ILE A 115 31.89 -9.07 -18.30
N HIS A 116 33.21 -9.11 -18.14
CA HIS A 116 34.02 -8.08 -17.47
C HIS A 116 34.90 -7.36 -18.49
#